data_AF-A0A087UB05-F1
#
_entry.id   AF-A0A087UB05-F1
#
_cell.length_a   1.000
_cell.length_b   1.000
_cell.length_c   1.000
_cell.angle_alpha   90.00
_cell.angle_beta   90.00
_cell.angle_gamma   90.00
#
_symmetry.space_group_name_H-M   'P 1'
#
loop_
_entity.id
_entity.type
_entity.pdbx_description
1 polymer ?
#
loop_
_entity_poly.entity_id
_entity_poly.type
_entity_poly.pdbx_seq_one_letter_code
_entity_poly.pdbx_strand_id
1 'polypeptide(L)'
;MYCEMAAIFPVLSMYSCIATKWTRHMGFCLTYSALLLKTWRVSLTYRVKSAHKLKLTDKQLLQWLFPILLVMAIYLGTWTISSPPEAVYIKDWDNLKFKQCDYNWWDHSLA
;
A
#
# COMPACT_ATOMS: atom_id res chain seq x y z
N MET A 1 6.67 -1.02 2.04
CA MET A 1 7.24 -1.05 3.40
C MET A 1 8.69 -0.60 3.38
N TYR A 2 9.73 -1.41 3.12
CA TYR A 2 11.12 -0.90 3.21
C TYR A 2 11.46 0.27 2.27
N CYS A 3 10.83 0.34 1.09
CA CYS A 3 10.99 1.48 0.17
C CYS A 3 10.44 2.81 0.74
N GLU A 4 9.54 2.78 1.72
CA GLU A 4 9.03 3.99 2.37
C GLU A 4 10.14 4.69 3.16
N MET A 5 11.02 3.90 3.79
CA MET A 5 12.16 4.41 4.55
C MET A 5 13.15 5.08 3.61
N ALA A 6 13.41 4.48 2.45
CA ALA A 6 14.28 5.09 1.43
C ALA A 6 13.70 6.40 0.85
N ALA A 7 12.38 6.53 0.76
CA ALA A 7 11.71 7.73 0.24
C ALA A 7 11.72 8.93 1.21
N ILE A 8 11.92 8.69 2.51
CA ILE A 8 11.91 9.74 3.55
C ILE A 8 13.23 10.52 3.64
N PHE A 9 14.36 9.85 3.37
CA PHE A 9 15.69 10.42 3.64
C PHE A 9 16.23 11.51 2.68
N PRO A 10 15.87 11.60 1.39
CA PRO A 10 16.61 12.49 0.49
C PRO A 10 16.27 13.98 0.69
N VAL A 11 14.99 14.37 0.78
CA VAL A 11 14.47 15.71 1.14
C VAL A 11 12.96 15.57 1.38
N LEU A 12 12.38 16.20 2.41
CA LEU A 12 10.93 16.23 2.59
C LEU A 12 10.28 17.27 1.65
N SER A 13 9.83 16.77 0.50
CA SER A 13 9.13 17.52 -0.56
C SER A 13 7.74 16.89 -0.79
N MET A 14 6.85 17.59 -1.52
CA MET A 14 5.54 17.06 -1.91
C MET A 14 5.65 15.68 -2.58
N TYR A 15 6.60 15.50 -3.49
CA TYR A 15 6.81 14.22 -4.18
C TYR A 15 7.29 13.11 -3.24
N SER A 16 8.16 13.45 -2.28
CA SER A 16 8.63 12.50 -1.27
C SER A 16 7.48 12.06 -0.37
N CYS A 17 6.61 12.99 0.05
CA CYS A 17 5.43 12.71 0.84
C CYS A 17 4.46 11.77 0.10
N ILE A 18 4.18 12.04 -1.17
CA ILE A 18 3.37 11.18 -2.04
C ILE A 18 4.02 9.79 -2.14
N ALA A 19 5.31 9.71 -2.47
CA ALA A 19 6.03 8.46 -2.66
C ALA A 19 6.05 7.60 -1.39
N THR A 20 6.24 8.19 -0.20
CA THR A 20 6.20 7.47 1.07
C THR A 20 4.82 6.86 1.32
N LYS A 21 3.73 7.62 1.12
CA LYS A 21 2.36 7.10 1.29
C LYS A 21 2.06 5.98 0.30
N TRP A 22 2.39 6.19 -0.97
CA TRP A 22 2.22 5.18 -2.03
C TRP A 22 2.97 3.88 -1.73
N THR A 23 4.27 3.97 -1.41
CA THR A 23 5.12 2.79 -1.16
C THR A 23 4.75 2.03 0.11
N ARG A 24 4.19 2.72 1.11
CA ARG A 24 3.64 2.10 2.31
C ARG A 24 2.39 1.29 2.01
N HIS A 25 1.35 1.93 1.45
CA HIS A 25 0.06 1.28 1.18
C HIS A 25 0.17 0.19 0.11
N MET A 26 0.88 0.44 -1.00
CA MET A 26 1.13 -0.60 -2.01
C MET A 26 1.89 -1.79 -1.42
N GLY A 27 2.89 -1.53 -0.58
CA GLY A 27 3.64 -2.58 0.10
C GLY A 27 2.76 -3.44 1.01
N PHE A 28 1.88 -2.81 1.80
CA PHE A 28 0.93 -3.50 2.66
C PHE A 28 -0.08 -4.33 1.86
N CYS A 29 -0.68 -3.76 0.82
CA CYS A 29 -1.64 -4.45 -0.02
C CYS A 29 -1.02 -5.65 -0.74
N LEU A 30 0.21 -5.52 -1.25
CA LEU A 30 0.95 -6.60 -1.89
C LEU A 30 1.21 -7.77 -0.92
N THR A 31 1.70 -7.50 0.29
CA THR A 31 2.02 -8.56 1.27
C THR A 31 0.76 -9.26 1.76
N TYR A 32 -0.29 -8.52 2.11
CA TYR A 32 -1.56 -9.09 2.55
C TYR A 32 -2.24 -9.90 1.44
N SER A 33 -2.26 -9.40 0.21
CA SER A 33 -2.86 -10.12 -0.91
C SER A 33 -2.09 -11.41 -1.22
N ALA A 34 -0.76 -11.39 -1.15
CA ALA A 34 0.06 -12.59 -1.31
C ALA A 34 -0.22 -13.63 -0.21
N LEU A 35 -0.37 -13.18 1.05
CA LEU A 35 -0.72 -14.06 2.17
C LEU A 35 -2.13 -14.65 2.01
N LEU A 36 -3.10 -13.85 1.58
CA LEU A 36 -4.46 -14.29 1.27
C LEU A 36 -4.48 -15.34 0.17
N LEU A 37 -3.72 -15.16 -0.91
CA LEU A 37 -3.67 -16.14 -1.99
C LEU A 37 -3.00 -17.45 -1.56
N LYS A 38 -1.98 -17.37 -0.69
CA LYS A 38 -1.34 -18.56 -0.10
C LYS A 38 -2.32 -19.33 0.79
N THR A 39 -3.05 -18.64 1.67
CA THR A 39 -4.08 -19.25 2.54
C THR A 39 -5.24 -19.83 1.72
N TRP A 40 -5.67 -19.12 0.68
CA TRP A 40 -6.70 -19.59 -0.25
C TRP A 40 -6.30 -20.90 -0.95
N ARG A 41 -5.07 -21.00 -1.46
CA ARG A 41 -4.54 -22.25 -2.06
C ARG A 41 -4.61 -23.43 -1.08
N VAL A 42 -4.21 -23.21 0.16
CA VAL A 42 -4.25 -24.23 1.22
C VAL A 42 -5.71 -24.64 1.47
N SER A 43 -6.62 -23.67 1.65
CA SER A 43 -8.05 -23.93 1.88
C SER A 43 -8.71 -24.72 0.72
N LEU A 44 -8.36 -24.42 -0.53
CA LEU A 44 -8.86 -25.14 -1.71
C LEU A 44 -8.42 -26.60 -1.71
N THR A 45 -7.19 -26.87 -1.27
CA THR A 45 -6.65 -28.24 -1.18
C THR A 45 -7.40 -29.07 -0.16
N TYR A 46 -7.76 -28.49 1.00
CA TYR A 46 -8.53 -29.17 2.04
C TYR A 46 -10.04 -29.31 1.71
N ARG A 47 -10.60 -28.43 0.87
CA ARG A 47 -12.03 -28.45 0.52
C ARG A 47 -12.40 -29.49 -0.55
N VAL A 48 -11.46 -29.92 -1.40
CA VAL A 48 -11.75 -30.93 -2.44
C VAL A 48 -11.72 -32.35 -1.85
N LYS A 49 -12.91 -32.95 -1.67
CA LYS A 49 -13.14 -34.34 -1.18
C LYS A 49 -12.52 -35.43 -2.07
N SER A 50 -12.05 -35.11 -3.27
CA SER A 50 -11.39 -36.02 -4.21
C SER A 50 -10.25 -35.28 -4.89
N ALA A 51 -9.06 -35.89 -4.86
CA ALA A 51 -7.77 -35.30 -5.20
C ALA A 51 -7.59 -35.04 -6.71
N HIS A 52 -8.40 -34.18 -7.31
CA HIS A 52 -8.01 -33.59 -8.59
C HIS A 52 -6.97 -32.51 -8.29
N LYS A 53 -5.70 -32.77 -8.63
CA LYS A 53 -4.62 -31.79 -8.55
C LYS A 53 -4.98 -30.60 -9.44
N LEU A 54 -5.67 -29.61 -8.90
CA LEU A 54 -5.78 -28.27 -9.48
C LEU A 54 -4.35 -27.71 -9.53
N LYS A 55 -3.69 -27.87 -10.68
CA LYS A 55 -2.47 -27.14 -11.00
C LYS A 55 -2.86 -25.66 -11.13
N LEU A 56 -2.91 -24.96 -10.00
CA LEU A 56 -3.00 -23.51 -9.96
C LEU A 56 -1.82 -22.98 -10.78
N THR A 57 -2.12 -22.39 -11.93
CA THR A 57 -1.11 -21.80 -12.80
C THR A 57 -0.80 -20.41 -12.26
N ASP A 58 0.48 -20.01 -12.23
CA ASP A 58 0.89 -18.69 -11.71
C ASP A 58 0.18 -17.51 -12.41
N LYS A 59 -0.26 -17.72 -13.65
CA LYS A 59 -1.11 -16.78 -14.40
C LYS A 59 -2.47 -16.54 -13.72
N GLN A 60 -3.10 -17.57 -13.18
CA GLN A 60 -4.37 -17.44 -12.47
C GLN A 60 -4.17 -16.69 -11.15
N LEU A 61 -3.07 -16.95 -10.45
CA LEU A 61 -2.70 -16.21 -9.25
C LEU A 61 -2.57 -14.70 -9.53
N LEU A 62 -1.85 -14.37 -10.59
CA LEU A 62 -1.65 -12.97 -11.00
C LEU A 62 -2.96 -12.32 -11.44
N GLN A 63 -3.86 -13.07 -12.09
CA GLN A 63 -5.17 -12.58 -12.52
C GLN A 63 -6.09 -12.18 -11.35
N TRP A 64 -5.96 -12.80 -10.18
CA TRP A 64 -6.69 -12.41 -8.97
C TRP A 64 -6.00 -11.30 -8.18
N LEU A 65 -4.67 -11.26 -8.20
CA LEU A 65 -3.89 -10.20 -7.54
C LEU A 65 -4.06 -8.84 -8.22
N PHE A 66 -4.06 -8.83 -9.55
CA PHE A 66 -4.12 -7.62 -10.37
C PHE A 66 -5.32 -6.71 -10.06
N PRO A 67 -6.59 -7.19 -10.01
CA PRO A 67 -7.73 -6.32 -9.71
C PRO A 67 -7.68 -5.70 -8.31
N ILE A 68 -7.18 -6.43 -7.31
CA ILE A 68 -7.03 -5.91 -5.94
C ILE A 68 -6.04 -4.74 -5.92
N LEU A 69 -4.90 -4.91 -6.59
CA LEU A 69 -3.89 -3.86 -6.71
C LEU A 69 -4.38 -2.67 -7.55
N LEU A 70 -5.17 -2.93 -8.59
CA LEU A 70 -5.73 -1.90 -9.46
C LEU A 70 -6.71 -1.00 -8.69
N VAL A 71 -7.60 -1.57 -7.89
CA VAL A 71 -8.53 -0.79 -7.04
C VAL A 71 -7.75 0.12 -6.09
N MET A 72 -6.69 -0.41 -5.45
CA MET A 72 -5.83 0.40 -4.59
C MET A 72 -5.09 1.49 -5.36
N ALA A 73 -4.56 1.20 -6.55
CA ALA A 73 -3.88 2.19 -7.37
C ALA A 73 -4.82 3.33 -7.81
N ILE A 74 -6.08 3.02 -8.15
CA ILE A 74 -7.08 4.04 -8.47
C ILE A 74 -7.36 4.89 -7.23
N TYR A 75 -7.61 4.28 -6.08
CA TYR A 75 -7.89 5.02 -4.84
C TYR A 75 -6.75 5.99 -4.49
N LEU A 76 -5.50 5.51 -4.48
CA LEU A 76 -4.34 6.36 -4.22
C LEU A 76 -4.15 7.42 -5.31
N GLY A 77 -4.48 7.10 -6.57
CA GLY A 77 -4.48 8.06 -7.67
C GLY A 77 -5.48 9.19 -7.47
N THR A 78 -6.72 8.85 -7.11
CA THR A 78 -7.77 9.83 -6.80
C THR A 78 -7.38 10.72 -5.62
N TRP A 79 -6.81 10.16 -4.56
CA TRP A 79 -6.27 10.93 -3.44
C TRP A 79 -5.16 11.90 -3.89
N THR A 80 -4.21 11.42 -4.70
CA THR A 80 -3.08 12.24 -5.18
C THR A 80 -3.56 13.44 -6.01
N ILE A 81 -4.63 13.27 -6.79
CA ILE A 81 -5.21 14.34 -7.62
C ILE A 81 -6.07 15.28 -6.79
N SER A 82 -6.85 14.75 -5.83
CA SER A 82 -7.79 15.53 -5.03
C SER A 82 -7.10 16.41 -3.99
N SER A 83 -6.02 15.92 -3.37
CA SER A 83 -5.34 16.61 -2.28
C SER A 83 -3.90 16.12 -2.12
N PRO A 84 -2.94 16.64 -2.91
CA PRO A 84 -1.54 16.29 -2.76
C PRO A 84 -1.01 16.77 -1.40
N PRO A 85 -0.29 15.92 -0.63
CA PRO A 85 0.26 16.30 0.66
C PRO A 85 1.45 17.24 0.50
N GLU A 86 1.38 18.40 1.14
CA GLU A 86 2.49 19.35 1.20
C GLU A 86 3.40 19.11 2.41
N ALA A 87 4.66 19.54 2.32
CA ALA A 87 5.60 19.47 3.44
C ALA A 87 5.47 20.73 4.31
N VAL A 88 4.75 20.61 5.42
CA VAL A 88 4.48 21.70 6.37
C VAL A 88 5.52 21.75 7.48
N TYR A 89 5.77 22.95 8.01
CA TYR A 89 6.64 23.12 9.17
C TYR A 89 5.82 23.04 10.46
N ILE A 90 6.18 22.11 11.33
CA ILE A 90 5.58 21.94 12.65
C ILE A 90 6.62 22.32 13.71
N LYS A 91 6.16 22.90 14.82
CA LYS A 91 6.99 23.28 15.95
C LYS A 91 6.82 22.26 17.06
N ASP A 92 7.93 21.82 17.64
CA ASP A 92 7.93 21.01 18.85
C ASP A 92 7.74 21.89 20.10
N TRP A 93 7.60 21.27 21.28
CA TRP A 93 7.50 21.93 22.58
C TRP A 93 8.65 22.90 22.86
N ASP A 94 9.85 22.58 22.37
CA ASP A 94 11.06 23.42 22.47
C ASP A 94 11.18 24.47 21.35
N ASN A 95 10.10 24.76 20.61
CA ASN A 95 10.06 25.68 19.47
C ASN A 95 10.98 25.31 18.28
N LEU A 96 11.48 24.07 18.26
CA LEU A 96 12.25 23.54 17.14
C LEU A 96 11.34 23.29 15.93
N LYS A 97 11.75 23.75 14.74
CA LYS A 97 10.99 23.60 13.49
C LYS A 97 11.44 22.34 12.76
N PHE A 98 10.51 21.42 12.50
CA PHE A 98 10.73 20.27 11.64
C PHE A 98 9.74 20.29 10.47
N LYS A 99 10.15 19.73 9.33
CA LYS A 99 9.22 19.51 8.21
C LYS A 99 8.53 18.17 8.40
N GLN A 100 7.23 18.13 8.22
CA GLN A 100 6.43 16.91 8.17
C GLN A 100 5.44 16.97 7.01
N CYS A 101 5.06 15.82 6.46
CA CYS A 101 3.99 15.77 5.46
C CYS A 101 2.64 16.05 6.12
N ASP A 102 1.80 16.85 5.47
CA ASP A 102 0.44 17.11 5.91
C ASP A 102 -0.40 15.81 5.98
N TYR A 103 -1.34 15.78 6.93
CA TYR A 103 -2.26 14.66 7.13
C TYR A 103 -3.67 15.13 6.82
N ASN A 104 -4.30 14.49 5.83
CA ASN A 104 -5.63 14.89 5.40
C ASN A 104 -6.68 13.82 5.73
N TRP A 105 -7.96 14.12 5.45
CA TRP A 105 -9.06 13.18 5.71
C TRP A 105 -8.84 11.79 5.08
N TRP A 106 -8.25 11.74 3.89
CA TRP A 106 -7.93 10.50 3.18
C TRP A 106 -6.94 9.60 3.92
N ASP A 107 -6.03 10.19 4.70
CA ASP A 107 -5.12 9.43 5.56
C ASP A 107 -5.86 8.83 6.75
N HIS A 108 -6.90 9.50 7.24
CA HIS A 108 -7.75 9.00 8.32
C HIS A 108 -8.66 7.86 7.85
N SER A 109 -9.19 7.92 6.63
CA SER A 109 -10.03 6.85 6.07
C SER A 109 -9.25 5.59 5.65
N LEU A 110 -7.93 5.69 5.52
CA LEU A 110 -7.02 4.59 5.20
C LEU A 110 -6.42 3.90 6.44
N ALA A 111 -6.53 4.53 7.63
CA ALA A 111 -6.00 4.03 8.91
C ALA A 111 -7.01 3.13 9.62
#